data_AF-A0A7S2XY18-F1
#
_entry.id   AF-A0A7S2XY18-F1
#
_cell.length_a   1.000
_cell.length_b   1.000
_cell.length_c   1.000
_cell.angle_alpha   90.00
_cell.angle_beta   90.00
_cell.angle_gamma   90.00
#
_symmetry.space_group_name_H-M   'P 1'
#
loop_
_entity.id
_entity.type
_entity.pdbx_description
1 polymer ?
#
loop_
_entity_poly.entity_id
_entity_poly.type
_entity_poly.pdbx_seq_one_letter_code
_entity_poly.pdbx_strand_id
1 'polypeptide(L)'
;RPKQLRSLADVVERFPEQREEVLQNMSRLVEQLHQKGNLQYAFAHHIVWEFLQQAGPGSPQAALGKAQMGNLIEATMVMLTTRLGAKCMAWCINQGAAKERKQVMKQLRGHVVPTLLHRDGYLGVLGLVAAVDDTVGVQKVVLQEILRPPPDQPDLLPGYEPLATSDGETLPMLLQVALTKGGSRVLLHLLAATRTKYFDQAELAVVDPPEGRPNSRKDPDQRRKELYAFLREPLVEICREHTEHLIRSVHGECVLLEVYRYERESGEEDSVQGLVRAIVEVAVAPPPQRVEEEEQEQEEDSEKEEDGEGGEGGAKKGNQEPPQAPIYEDSKAHRFFQRILALEAGKQEEGKSGGAPGQQGGGKEPPGKAPLAEALAEALSVRDEGAALQNWVGCNRGAFAVASLVGVPGLSRPVKKHLQVKVQELKGSIPDSRGKEALLQAIV
;
A
#
# COMPACT_ATOMS: atom_id res chain seq x y z
N ARG A 1 2.58 -45.86 -6.69
CA ARG A 1 1.25 -45.39 -7.14
C ARG A 1 1.47 -44.50 -8.35
N PRO A 2 0.67 -44.58 -9.44
CA PRO A 2 0.80 -43.64 -10.54
C PRO A 2 0.62 -42.20 -10.03
N LYS A 3 1.41 -41.25 -10.56
CA LYS A 3 1.34 -39.83 -10.23
C LYS A 3 -0.08 -39.35 -10.52
N GLN A 4 -0.81 -38.89 -9.49
CA GLN A 4 -2.18 -38.42 -9.66
C GLN A 4 -2.14 -37.11 -10.46
N LEU A 5 -2.85 -37.06 -11.59
CA LEU A 5 -2.99 -35.83 -12.40
C LEU A 5 -3.91 -34.87 -11.64
N ARG A 6 -3.40 -33.70 -11.24
CA ARG A 6 -4.13 -32.72 -10.42
C ARG A 6 -4.29 -31.36 -11.10
N SER A 7 -3.60 -31.14 -12.22
CA SER A 7 -3.61 -29.89 -12.97
C SER A 7 -3.50 -30.14 -14.47
N LEU A 8 -3.88 -29.15 -15.27
CA LEU A 8 -3.63 -29.15 -16.71
C LEU A 8 -2.13 -29.29 -17.03
N ALA A 9 -1.26 -28.72 -16.19
CA ALA A 9 0.19 -28.86 -16.32
C ALA A 9 0.61 -30.34 -16.23
N ASP A 10 0.09 -31.09 -15.26
CA ASP A 10 0.36 -32.54 -15.13
C ASP A 10 -0.12 -33.32 -16.36
N VAL A 11 -1.28 -32.94 -16.92
CA VAL A 11 -1.87 -33.60 -18.10
C VAL A 11 -0.97 -33.40 -19.32
N VAL A 12 -0.56 -32.17 -19.61
CA VAL A 12 0.28 -31.87 -20.78
C VAL A 12 1.72 -32.32 -20.61
N GLU A 13 2.23 -32.43 -19.38
CA GLU A 13 3.53 -33.05 -19.09
C GLU A 13 3.47 -34.57 -19.32
N ARG A 14 2.35 -35.20 -18.95
CA ARG A 14 2.18 -36.65 -19.06
C ARG A 14 1.94 -37.12 -20.50
N PHE A 15 1.21 -36.33 -21.29
CA PHE A 15 0.83 -36.64 -22.66
C PHE A 15 1.24 -35.50 -23.62
N PRO A 16 2.55 -35.28 -23.81
CA PRO A 16 3.06 -34.16 -24.60
C PRO A 16 2.60 -34.20 -26.06
N GLU A 17 2.39 -35.39 -26.64
CA GLU A 17 1.88 -35.58 -28.00
C GLU A 17 0.42 -35.11 -28.17
N GLN A 18 -0.35 -35.05 -27.08
CA GLN A 18 -1.75 -34.56 -27.09
C GLN A 18 -1.87 -33.09 -26.67
N ARG A 19 -0.75 -32.42 -26.34
CA ARG A 19 -0.74 -31.05 -25.79
C ARG A 19 -1.52 -30.07 -26.66
N GLU A 20 -1.31 -30.12 -27.97
CA GLU A 20 -1.98 -29.19 -28.90
C GLU A 20 -3.50 -29.39 -28.88
N GLU A 21 -3.97 -30.62 -29.02
CA GLU A 21 -5.39 -30.95 -29.02
C GLU A 21 -6.06 -30.59 -27.68
N VAL A 22 -5.41 -30.94 -26.57
CA VAL A 22 -5.88 -30.60 -25.22
C VAL A 22 -6.03 -29.08 -25.07
N LEU A 23 -5.02 -28.30 -25.45
CA LEU A 23 -5.08 -26.84 -25.31
C LEU A 23 -6.07 -26.19 -26.29
N GLN A 24 -6.28 -26.76 -27.49
CA GLN A 24 -7.35 -26.33 -28.39
C GLN A 24 -8.73 -26.57 -27.75
N ASN A 25 -8.95 -27.72 -27.12
CA ASN A 25 -10.19 -28.01 -26.40
C ASN A 25 -10.39 -27.07 -25.20
N MET A 26 -9.34 -26.78 -24.44
CA MET A 26 -9.38 -25.79 -23.36
C MET A 26 -9.71 -24.39 -23.89
N SER A 27 -9.14 -23.98 -25.03
CA SER A 27 -9.47 -22.70 -25.67
C SER A 27 -10.95 -22.61 -26.04
N ARG A 28 -11.53 -23.68 -26.61
CA ARG A 28 -12.98 -23.74 -26.90
C ARG A 28 -13.83 -23.68 -25.63
N LEU A 29 -13.37 -24.32 -24.55
CA LEU A 29 -14.06 -24.26 -23.26
C LEU A 29 -14.07 -22.84 -22.71
N VAL A 30 -12.96 -22.10 -22.78
CA VAL A 30 -12.90 -20.69 -22.36
C VAL A 30 -13.89 -19.83 -23.16
N GLU A 31 -13.95 -20.04 -24.47
CA GLU A 31 -14.93 -19.36 -25.33
C GLU A 31 -16.38 -19.70 -24.94
N GLN A 32 -16.69 -20.96 -24.64
CA GLN A 32 -18.01 -21.37 -24.18
C GLN A 32 -18.36 -20.79 -22.80
N LEU A 33 -17.39 -20.69 -21.89
CA LEU A 33 -17.58 -20.05 -20.59
C LEU A 33 -17.94 -18.57 -20.74
N HIS A 34 -17.30 -17.87 -21.69
CA HIS A 34 -17.65 -16.49 -22.03
C HIS A 34 -19.04 -16.37 -22.64
N GLN A 35 -19.31 -17.10 -23.73
CA GLN A 35 -20.57 -17.00 -24.49
C GLN A 35 -21.80 -17.32 -23.64
N LYS A 36 -21.68 -18.20 -22.64
CA LYS A 36 -22.75 -18.58 -21.72
C LYS A 36 -22.83 -17.72 -20.45
N GLY A 37 -21.98 -16.71 -20.30
CA GLY A 37 -21.95 -15.85 -19.11
C GLY A 37 -21.43 -16.53 -17.84
N ASN A 38 -20.70 -17.64 -17.98
CA ASN A 38 -20.22 -18.44 -16.85
C ASN A 38 -18.89 -17.92 -16.25
N LEU A 39 -18.29 -16.90 -16.85
CA LEU A 39 -17.10 -16.22 -16.31
C LEU A 39 -17.39 -15.43 -15.03
N GLN A 40 -18.64 -15.38 -14.52
CA GLN A 40 -18.93 -14.84 -13.19
C GLN A 40 -18.58 -15.79 -12.04
N TYR A 41 -18.36 -17.07 -12.32
CA TYR A 41 -18.12 -18.07 -11.29
C TYR A 41 -16.63 -18.30 -11.04
N ALA A 42 -16.24 -18.37 -9.76
CA ALA A 42 -14.84 -18.54 -9.37
C ALA A 42 -14.16 -19.76 -10.03
N PHE A 43 -14.85 -20.90 -10.15
CA PHE A 43 -14.29 -22.10 -10.80
C PHE A 43 -13.91 -21.85 -12.26
N ALA A 44 -14.61 -20.97 -12.97
CA ALA A 44 -14.30 -20.60 -14.34
C ALA A 44 -12.93 -19.90 -14.41
N HIS A 45 -12.62 -19.04 -13.43
CA HIS A 45 -11.33 -18.36 -13.35
C HIS A 45 -10.17 -19.35 -13.11
N HIS A 46 -10.40 -20.42 -12.36
CA HIS A 46 -9.41 -21.50 -12.19
C HIS A 46 -9.09 -22.17 -13.54
N ILE A 47 -10.12 -22.56 -14.29
CA ILE A 47 -9.99 -23.18 -15.61
C ILE A 47 -9.23 -22.26 -16.58
N VAL A 48 -9.62 -20.97 -16.63
CA VAL A 48 -8.96 -19.96 -17.48
C VAL A 48 -7.50 -19.78 -17.08
N TRP A 49 -7.19 -19.68 -15.78
CA TRP A 49 -5.83 -19.49 -15.30
C TRP A 49 -4.93 -20.70 -15.58
N GLU A 50 -5.42 -21.93 -15.42
CA GLU A 50 -4.68 -23.13 -15.82
C GLU A 50 -4.40 -23.16 -17.31
N PHE A 51 -5.40 -22.82 -18.14
CA PHE A 51 -5.23 -22.70 -19.58
C PHE A 51 -4.18 -21.64 -19.95
N LEU A 52 -4.26 -20.43 -19.41
CA LEU A 52 -3.33 -19.34 -19.72
C LEU A 52 -1.89 -19.65 -19.30
N GLN A 53 -1.67 -20.39 -18.21
CA GLN A 53 -0.32 -20.82 -17.83
C GLN A 53 0.30 -21.78 -18.86
N GLN A 54 -0.53 -22.56 -19.58
CA GLN A 54 -0.05 -23.50 -20.61
C GLN A 54 -0.04 -22.90 -22.03
N ALA A 55 -0.91 -21.92 -22.29
CA ALA A 55 -1.05 -21.21 -23.56
C ALA A 55 -0.59 -19.74 -23.48
N GLY A 56 0.30 -19.44 -22.53
CA GLY A 56 0.87 -18.12 -22.30
C GLY A 56 2.06 -17.79 -23.21
N PRO A 57 2.64 -16.58 -23.08
CA PRO A 57 3.83 -16.18 -23.82
C PRO A 57 4.97 -17.20 -23.65
N GLY A 58 5.71 -17.45 -24.72
CA GLY A 58 6.79 -18.45 -24.74
C GLY A 58 6.32 -19.89 -24.95
N SER A 59 5.03 -20.19 -24.79
CA SER A 59 4.46 -21.50 -25.16
C SER A 59 4.31 -21.65 -26.68
N PRO A 60 4.49 -22.86 -27.25
CA PRO A 60 4.14 -23.13 -28.65
C PRO A 60 2.65 -22.83 -28.96
N GLN A 61 1.78 -22.85 -27.95
CA GLN A 61 0.35 -22.57 -28.06
C GLN A 61 -0.04 -21.14 -27.65
N ALA A 62 0.91 -20.19 -27.58
CA ALA A 62 0.65 -18.80 -27.19
C ALA A 62 -0.46 -18.12 -28.02
N ALA A 63 -0.62 -18.53 -29.29
CA ALA A 63 -1.69 -18.01 -30.15
C ALA A 63 -3.10 -18.31 -29.61
N LEU A 64 -3.31 -19.44 -28.93
CA LEU A 64 -4.59 -19.80 -28.33
C LEU A 64 -4.95 -18.88 -27.17
N GLY A 65 -3.99 -18.60 -26.26
CA GLY A 65 -4.20 -17.64 -25.18
C GLY A 65 -4.51 -16.25 -25.72
N LYS A 66 -3.78 -15.80 -26.75
CA LYS A 66 -4.02 -14.52 -27.42
C LYS A 66 -5.41 -14.46 -28.07
N ALA A 67 -5.88 -15.55 -28.66
CA ALA A 67 -7.21 -15.61 -29.27
C ALA A 67 -8.34 -15.43 -28.24
N GLN A 68 -8.15 -15.90 -27.00
CA GLN A 68 -9.14 -15.75 -25.93
C GLN A 68 -9.12 -14.38 -25.24
N MET A 69 -8.10 -13.55 -25.49
CA MET A 69 -7.93 -12.26 -24.81
C MET A 69 -9.13 -11.33 -24.97
N GLY A 70 -9.75 -11.29 -26.16
CA GLY A 70 -10.94 -10.47 -26.40
C GLY A 70 -12.12 -10.86 -25.49
N ASN A 71 -12.39 -12.16 -25.37
CA ASN A 71 -13.43 -12.71 -24.50
C ASN A 71 -13.19 -12.32 -23.03
N LEU A 72 -11.95 -12.45 -22.55
CA LEU A 72 -11.59 -12.11 -21.18
C LEU A 72 -11.71 -10.60 -20.90
N ILE A 73 -11.33 -9.76 -21.87
CA ILE A 73 -11.44 -8.30 -21.76
C ILE A 73 -12.90 -7.86 -21.70
N GLU A 74 -13.80 -8.47 -22.48
CA GLU A 74 -15.24 -8.20 -22.38
C GLU A 74 -15.79 -8.58 -21.00
N ALA A 75 -15.23 -9.61 -20.36
CA ALA A 75 -15.58 -10.05 -19.02
C ALA A 75 -14.79 -9.37 -17.88
N THR A 76 -14.10 -8.24 -18.14
CA THR A 76 -13.18 -7.58 -17.17
C THR A 76 -13.76 -7.49 -15.76
N MET A 77 -14.99 -6.97 -15.61
CA MET A 77 -15.57 -6.70 -14.29
C MET A 77 -15.79 -7.98 -13.47
N VAL A 78 -16.30 -9.04 -14.10
CA VAL A 78 -16.53 -10.31 -13.39
C VAL A 78 -15.21 -11.04 -13.11
N MET A 79 -14.22 -10.91 -13.99
CA MET A 79 -12.89 -11.50 -13.80
C MET A 79 -12.15 -10.85 -12.60
N LEU A 80 -12.36 -9.57 -12.31
CA LEU A 80 -11.70 -8.87 -11.20
C LEU A 80 -12.24 -9.21 -9.80
N THR A 81 -13.22 -10.12 -9.70
CA THR A 81 -13.85 -10.53 -8.43
C THR A 81 -13.12 -11.64 -7.68
N THR A 82 -12.07 -12.26 -8.25
CA THR A 82 -11.25 -13.26 -7.55
C THR A 82 -9.77 -13.09 -7.85
N ARG A 83 -8.89 -13.61 -6.98
CA ARG A 83 -7.43 -13.57 -7.18
C ARG A 83 -7.02 -14.13 -8.54
N LEU A 84 -7.57 -15.27 -8.96
CA LEU A 84 -7.20 -15.89 -10.23
C LEU A 84 -7.74 -15.14 -11.43
N GLY A 85 -8.98 -14.65 -11.37
CA GLY A 85 -9.51 -13.84 -12.45
C GLY A 85 -8.76 -12.52 -12.60
N ALA A 86 -8.36 -11.89 -11.49
CA ALA A 86 -7.51 -10.71 -11.52
C ALA A 86 -6.11 -10.98 -12.08
N LYS A 87 -5.53 -12.16 -11.83
CA LYS A 87 -4.30 -12.61 -12.52
C LYS A 87 -4.51 -12.80 -14.03
N CYS A 88 -5.64 -13.35 -14.46
CA CYS A 88 -5.99 -13.44 -15.89
C CYS A 88 -6.08 -12.04 -16.52
N MET A 89 -6.67 -11.07 -15.81
CA MET A 89 -6.75 -9.69 -16.30
C MET A 89 -5.39 -9.01 -16.34
N ALA A 90 -4.54 -9.20 -15.32
CA ALA A 90 -3.17 -8.71 -15.35
C ALA A 90 -2.37 -9.31 -16.52
N TRP A 91 -2.56 -10.59 -16.82
CA TRP A 91 -2.00 -11.23 -18.02
C TRP A 91 -2.51 -10.55 -19.30
N CYS A 92 -3.82 -10.31 -19.43
CA CYS A 92 -4.39 -9.62 -20.59
C CYS A 92 -3.82 -8.20 -20.76
N ILE A 93 -3.62 -7.47 -19.66
CA ILE A 93 -3.05 -6.11 -19.67
C ILE A 93 -1.58 -6.13 -20.08
N ASN A 94 -0.79 -7.04 -19.51
CA ASN A 94 0.65 -7.14 -19.76
C ASN A 94 0.95 -7.58 -21.20
N GLN A 95 0.18 -8.54 -21.72
CA GLN A 95 0.36 -9.10 -23.06
C GLN A 95 -0.42 -8.36 -24.16
N GLY A 96 -1.51 -7.67 -23.82
CA GLY A 96 -2.33 -6.92 -24.76
C GLY A 96 -1.63 -5.72 -25.37
N ALA A 97 -2.06 -5.30 -26.55
CA ALA A 97 -1.58 -4.08 -27.18
C ALA A 97 -2.39 -2.86 -26.71
N ALA A 98 -2.12 -1.69 -27.29
CA ALA A 98 -2.79 -0.45 -26.93
C ALA A 98 -4.33 -0.54 -27.05
N LYS A 99 -4.83 -1.28 -28.05
CA LYS A 99 -6.28 -1.50 -28.26
C LYS A 99 -6.90 -2.24 -27.08
N GLU A 100 -6.32 -3.37 -26.70
CA GLU A 100 -6.80 -4.24 -25.62
C GLU A 100 -6.78 -3.51 -24.28
N ARG A 101 -5.67 -2.83 -23.96
CA ARG A 101 -5.53 -2.05 -22.72
C ARG A 101 -6.56 -0.91 -22.65
N LYS A 102 -6.83 -0.24 -23.77
CA LYS A 102 -7.87 0.79 -23.86
C LYS A 102 -9.28 0.21 -23.64
N GLN A 103 -9.54 -1.01 -24.11
CA GLN A 103 -10.81 -1.70 -23.83
C GLN A 103 -10.95 -2.05 -22.34
N VAL A 104 -9.90 -2.55 -21.70
CA VAL A 104 -9.91 -2.79 -20.24
C VAL A 104 -10.18 -1.49 -19.46
N MET A 105 -9.48 -0.39 -19.81
CA MET A 105 -9.74 0.93 -19.20
C MET A 105 -11.19 1.40 -19.45
N LYS A 106 -11.78 1.09 -20.61
CA LYS A 106 -13.18 1.43 -20.88
C LYS A 106 -14.15 0.67 -19.97
N GLN A 107 -13.90 -0.62 -19.71
CA GLN A 107 -14.73 -1.43 -18.82
C GLN A 107 -14.64 -0.95 -17.36
N LEU A 108 -13.46 -0.48 -16.93
CA LEU A 108 -13.22 0.00 -15.57
C LEU A 108 -13.70 1.42 -15.30
N ARG A 109 -14.01 2.21 -16.33
CA ARG A 109 -14.39 3.62 -16.15
C ARG A 109 -15.63 3.70 -15.25
N GLY A 110 -15.53 4.50 -14.20
CA GLY A 110 -16.56 4.65 -13.19
C GLY A 110 -16.57 3.51 -12.18
N HIS A 111 -15.64 2.56 -12.20
CA HIS A 111 -15.57 1.44 -11.25
C HIS A 111 -14.14 1.23 -10.70
N VAL A 112 -13.24 2.20 -10.88
CA VAL A 112 -11.85 2.14 -10.45
C VAL A 112 -11.77 2.09 -8.93
N VAL A 113 -12.48 2.97 -8.22
CA VAL A 113 -12.44 3.00 -6.75
C VAL A 113 -12.97 1.69 -6.15
N PRO A 114 -14.18 1.18 -6.50
CA PRO A 114 -14.63 -0.14 -6.08
C PRO A 114 -13.61 -1.26 -6.35
N THR A 115 -12.97 -1.22 -7.52
CA THR A 115 -11.98 -2.23 -7.92
C THR A 115 -10.71 -2.15 -7.07
N LEU A 116 -10.27 -0.95 -6.68
CA LEU A 116 -9.12 -0.73 -5.79
C LEU A 116 -9.40 -1.20 -4.36
N LEU A 117 -10.64 -1.04 -3.90
CA LEU A 117 -11.08 -1.48 -2.57
C LEU A 117 -11.34 -2.99 -2.52
N HIS A 118 -11.57 -3.64 -3.66
CA HIS A 118 -11.75 -5.08 -3.74
C HIS A 118 -10.46 -5.84 -3.37
N ARG A 119 -10.58 -6.91 -2.57
CA ARG A 119 -9.48 -7.73 -2.06
C ARG A 119 -8.47 -8.18 -3.13
N ASP A 120 -8.97 -8.49 -4.32
CA ASP A 120 -8.18 -9.02 -5.43
C ASP A 120 -8.19 -8.12 -6.68
N GLY A 121 -9.20 -7.26 -6.80
CA GLY A 121 -9.47 -6.50 -8.03
C GLY A 121 -8.40 -5.46 -8.33
N TYR A 122 -7.78 -4.91 -7.30
CA TYR A 122 -6.73 -3.89 -7.43
C TYR A 122 -5.54 -4.38 -8.27
N LEU A 123 -5.30 -5.69 -8.39
CA LEU A 123 -4.26 -6.23 -9.27
C LEU A 123 -4.46 -5.81 -10.73
N GLY A 124 -5.71 -5.72 -11.20
CA GLY A 124 -6.01 -5.23 -12.54
C GLY A 124 -5.62 -3.76 -12.72
N VAL A 125 -5.96 -2.91 -11.75
CA VAL A 125 -5.62 -1.48 -11.77
C VAL A 125 -4.11 -1.28 -11.65
N LEU A 126 -3.44 -2.01 -10.76
CA LEU A 126 -1.99 -2.04 -10.62
C LEU A 126 -1.31 -2.43 -11.95
N GLY A 127 -1.84 -3.45 -12.64
CA GLY A 127 -1.37 -3.85 -13.95
C GLY A 127 -1.50 -2.75 -15.01
N LEU A 128 -2.62 -2.02 -15.03
CA LEU A 128 -2.83 -0.90 -15.96
C LEU A 128 -1.80 0.22 -15.74
N VAL A 129 -1.65 0.65 -14.49
CA VAL A 129 -0.71 1.71 -14.11
C VAL A 129 0.72 1.30 -14.48
N ALA A 130 1.07 0.03 -14.30
CA ALA A 130 2.38 -0.50 -14.64
C ALA A 130 2.60 -0.70 -16.15
N ALA A 131 1.57 -0.98 -16.96
CA ALA A 131 1.73 -1.44 -18.35
C ALA A 131 1.49 -0.38 -19.43
N VAL A 132 0.59 0.56 -19.17
CA VAL A 132 -0.05 1.34 -20.23
C VAL A 132 0.80 2.55 -20.62
N ASP A 133 1.20 2.63 -21.89
CA ASP A 133 1.98 3.76 -22.40
C ASP A 133 1.15 5.05 -22.58
N ASP A 134 -0.16 4.92 -22.81
CA ASP A 134 -1.13 6.03 -22.85
C ASP A 134 -1.40 6.54 -21.44
N THR A 135 -0.42 7.27 -20.89
CA THR A 135 -0.45 7.83 -19.54
C THR A 135 -1.57 8.85 -19.37
N VAL A 136 -1.93 9.60 -20.43
CA VAL A 136 -3.08 10.52 -20.41
C VAL A 136 -4.39 9.76 -20.26
N GLY A 137 -4.54 8.62 -20.94
CA GLY A 137 -5.68 7.72 -20.77
C GLY A 137 -5.80 7.20 -19.33
N VAL A 138 -4.68 6.75 -18.75
CA VAL A 138 -4.63 6.29 -17.35
C VAL A 138 -4.94 7.44 -16.38
N GLN A 139 -4.41 8.64 -16.60
CA GLN A 139 -4.73 9.82 -15.79
C GLN A 139 -6.24 10.10 -15.79
N LYS A 140 -6.87 10.13 -16.97
CA LYS A 140 -8.30 10.45 -17.12
C LYS A 140 -9.25 9.38 -16.58
N VAL A 141 -8.88 8.11 -16.69
CA VAL A 141 -9.76 7.00 -16.29
C VAL A 141 -9.48 6.56 -14.86
N VAL A 142 -8.21 6.38 -14.50
CA VAL A 142 -7.82 5.80 -13.21
C VAL A 142 -7.57 6.89 -12.19
N LEU A 143 -6.63 7.80 -12.46
CA LEU A 143 -6.15 8.74 -11.43
C LEU A 143 -7.19 9.83 -11.12
N GLN A 144 -7.89 10.32 -12.15
CA GLN A 144 -8.97 11.30 -11.98
C GLN A 144 -10.12 10.75 -11.14
N GLU A 145 -10.43 9.46 -11.26
CA GLU A 145 -11.50 8.81 -10.49
C GLU A 145 -11.10 8.59 -9.03
N ILE A 146 -9.81 8.31 -8.75
CA ILE A 146 -9.27 8.26 -7.38
C ILE A 146 -9.38 9.63 -6.70
N LEU A 147 -9.17 10.72 -7.45
CA LEU A 147 -9.32 12.09 -6.92
C LEU A 147 -10.78 12.49 -6.76
N ARG A 148 -11.62 12.15 -7.74
CA ARG A 148 -13.03 12.56 -7.82
C ARG A 148 -13.84 11.37 -8.35
N PRO A 149 -14.34 10.49 -7.47
CA PRO A 149 -15.20 9.40 -7.91
C PRO A 149 -16.50 9.95 -8.50
N PRO A 150 -17.20 9.19 -9.36
CA PRO A 150 -18.47 9.63 -9.93
C PRO A 150 -19.52 9.84 -8.83
N PRO A 151 -20.32 10.92 -8.87
CA PRO A 151 -21.29 11.24 -7.81
C PRO A 151 -22.43 10.22 -7.70
N ASP A 152 -22.71 9.48 -8.79
CA ASP A 152 -23.85 8.57 -8.91
C ASP A 152 -23.53 7.12 -8.49
N GLN A 153 -22.54 6.90 -7.61
CA GLN A 153 -22.25 5.58 -7.05
C GLN A 153 -22.76 5.47 -5.61
N PRO A 154 -24.05 5.14 -5.41
CA PRO A 154 -24.63 5.08 -4.06
C PRO A 154 -24.00 4.03 -3.16
N ASP A 155 -23.25 3.06 -3.70
CA ASP A 155 -22.51 2.07 -2.93
C ASP A 155 -21.19 1.74 -3.64
N LEU A 156 -20.07 2.33 -3.20
CA LEU A 156 -18.74 2.00 -3.75
C LEU A 156 -18.46 0.49 -3.64
N LEU A 157 -18.80 -0.10 -2.51
CA LEU A 157 -18.94 -1.54 -2.31
C LEU A 157 -20.09 -1.77 -1.31
N PRO A 158 -20.79 -2.90 -1.38
CA PRO A 158 -21.77 -3.26 -0.34
C PRO A 158 -21.12 -3.23 1.05
N GLY A 159 -21.66 -2.41 1.96
CA GLY A 159 -21.12 -2.25 3.31
C GLY A 159 -19.87 -1.36 3.41
N TYR A 160 -19.50 -0.64 2.35
CA TYR A 160 -18.47 0.38 2.43
C TYR A 160 -19.02 1.66 3.06
N GLU A 161 -18.54 1.99 4.24
CA GLU A 161 -18.80 3.27 4.89
C GLU A 161 -17.58 4.18 4.66
N PRO A 162 -17.74 5.31 3.94
CA PRO A 162 -16.66 6.25 3.75
C PRO A 162 -16.17 6.78 5.10
N LEU A 163 -14.85 6.93 5.23
CA LEU A 163 -14.29 7.59 6.41
C LEU A 163 -14.76 9.05 6.44
N ALA A 164 -15.23 9.48 7.59
CA ALA A 164 -15.70 10.84 7.82
C ALA A 164 -15.08 11.41 9.09
N THR A 165 -15.01 12.73 9.16
CA THR A 165 -14.65 13.46 10.37
C THR A 165 -15.77 13.35 11.42
N SER A 166 -15.50 13.77 12.66
CA SER A 166 -16.46 13.72 13.77
C SER A 166 -17.74 14.53 13.52
N ASP A 167 -17.66 15.57 12.67
CA ASP A 167 -18.77 16.41 12.21
C ASP A 167 -19.48 15.85 10.97
N GLY A 168 -19.07 14.67 10.48
CA GLY A 168 -19.73 13.95 9.39
C GLY A 168 -19.28 14.35 7.99
N GLU A 169 -18.21 15.16 7.85
CA GLU A 169 -17.64 15.47 6.55
C GLU A 169 -16.83 14.27 6.02
N THR A 170 -17.15 13.81 4.82
CA THR A 170 -16.44 12.69 4.20
C THR A 170 -15.00 13.08 3.86
N LEU A 171 -14.04 12.27 4.28
CA LEU A 171 -12.64 12.47 3.98
C LEU A 171 -12.34 12.30 2.48
N PRO A 172 -11.28 12.94 1.93
CA PRO A 172 -10.94 12.84 0.52
C PRO A 172 -10.76 11.40 0.05
N MET A 173 -11.30 11.07 -1.13
CA MET A 173 -11.20 9.69 -1.67
C MET A 173 -9.75 9.24 -1.87
N LEU A 174 -8.84 10.13 -2.26
CA LEU A 174 -7.42 9.83 -2.37
C LEU A 174 -6.83 9.36 -1.03
N LEU A 175 -7.23 9.98 0.09
CA LEU A 175 -6.83 9.53 1.43
C LEU A 175 -7.38 8.14 1.72
N GLN A 176 -8.69 7.94 1.52
CA GLN A 176 -9.34 6.64 1.78
C GLN A 176 -8.64 5.51 1.01
N VAL A 177 -8.36 5.72 -0.27
CA VAL A 177 -7.62 4.77 -1.12
C VAL A 177 -6.19 4.56 -0.60
N ALA A 178 -5.47 5.60 -0.19
CA ALA A 178 -4.13 5.49 0.39
C ALA A 178 -4.07 4.67 1.69
N LEU A 179 -5.18 4.60 2.43
CA LEU A 179 -5.30 3.84 3.67
C LEU A 179 -5.59 2.34 3.43
N THR A 180 -5.84 1.92 2.19
CA THR A 180 -6.14 0.52 1.84
C THR A 180 -4.95 -0.21 1.21
N LYS A 181 -4.96 -1.56 1.25
CA LYS A 181 -3.96 -2.37 0.53
C LYS A 181 -3.94 -2.04 -0.96
N GLY A 182 -5.07 -2.16 -1.65
CA GLY A 182 -5.10 -2.03 -3.10
C GLY A 182 -4.69 -0.64 -3.59
N GLY A 183 -5.21 0.40 -2.95
CA GLY A 183 -4.87 1.79 -3.25
C GLY A 183 -3.41 2.13 -2.97
N SER A 184 -2.93 1.82 -1.76
CA SER A 184 -1.52 2.08 -1.40
C SER A 184 -0.54 1.38 -2.33
N ARG A 185 -0.84 0.17 -2.84
CA ARG A 185 0.04 -0.54 -3.78
C ARG A 185 0.16 0.17 -5.13
N VAL A 186 -0.93 0.76 -5.61
CA VAL A 186 -0.89 1.60 -6.83
C VAL A 186 -0.06 2.85 -6.60
N LEU A 187 -0.27 3.55 -5.48
CA LEU A 187 0.48 4.75 -5.13
C LEU A 187 1.98 4.45 -4.91
N LEU A 188 2.30 3.36 -4.22
CA LEU A 188 3.68 2.91 -3.98
C LEU A 188 4.37 2.47 -5.27
N HIS A 189 3.64 1.93 -6.25
CA HIS A 189 4.22 1.68 -7.57
C HIS A 189 4.59 2.99 -8.27
N LEU A 190 3.78 4.05 -8.11
CA LEU A 190 4.07 5.38 -8.66
C LEU A 190 5.24 6.09 -7.96
N LEU A 191 5.38 5.90 -6.64
CA LEU A 191 6.43 6.54 -5.84
C LEU A 191 7.75 5.77 -5.88
N ALA A 192 7.68 4.44 -5.80
CA ALA A 192 8.82 3.59 -5.44
C ALA A 192 8.78 2.20 -6.09
N ALA A 193 8.55 2.12 -7.40
CA ALA A 193 8.44 0.86 -8.16
C ALA A 193 9.57 -0.15 -7.91
N THR A 194 10.80 0.31 -7.69
CA THR A 194 11.99 -0.54 -7.48
C THR A 194 12.06 -1.14 -6.07
N ARG A 195 11.21 -0.69 -5.13
CA ARG A 195 11.19 -1.16 -3.74
C ARG A 195 10.23 -2.33 -3.58
N THR A 196 10.71 -3.50 -3.98
CA THR A 196 9.93 -4.74 -4.02
C THR A 196 9.38 -5.18 -2.65
N LYS A 197 9.94 -4.70 -1.53
CA LYS A 197 9.41 -4.96 -0.17
C LYS A 197 7.94 -4.56 0.01
N TYR A 198 7.46 -3.61 -0.80
CA TYR A 198 6.07 -3.19 -0.79
C TYR A 198 5.16 -4.12 -1.58
N PHE A 199 5.64 -5.19 -2.19
CA PHE A 199 4.84 -6.02 -3.07
C PHE A 199 4.97 -7.49 -2.69
N ASP A 200 3.83 -8.16 -2.54
CA ASP A 200 3.78 -9.62 -2.44
C ASP A 200 4.12 -10.27 -3.79
N GLN A 201 4.37 -11.57 -3.80
CA GLN A 201 4.81 -12.29 -5.00
C GLN A 201 3.83 -12.15 -6.18
N ALA A 202 2.53 -12.07 -5.90
CA ALA A 202 1.54 -11.94 -6.96
C ALA A 202 1.37 -10.49 -7.41
N GLU A 203 1.58 -9.51 -6.54
CA GLU A 203 1.71 -8.09 -6.95
C GLU A 203 2.97 -7.88 -7.82
N LEU A 204 4.10 -8.49 -7.46
CA LEU A 204 5.34 -8.46 -8.25
C LEU A 204 5.15 -9.07 -9.64
N ALA A 205 4.47 -10.21 -9.74
CA ALA A 205 4.16 -10.82 -11.04
C ALA A 205 3.26 -9.94 -11.94
N VAL A 206 2.57 -8.95 -11.37
CA VAL A 206 1.78 -7.97 -12.13
C VAL A 206 2.63 -6.78 -12.58
N VAL A 207 3.44 -6.20 -11.68
CA VAL A 207 4.26 -5.01 -11.96
C VAL A 207 5.56 -5.31 -12.70
N ASP A 208 6.05 -6.54 -12.64
CA ASP A 208 7.20 -7.03 -13.37
C ASP A 208 6.96 -8.49 -13.79
N PRO A 209 6.12 -8.73 -14.81
CA PRO A 209 5.78 -10.08 -15.25
C PRO A 209 7.01 -10.78 -15.83
N PRO A 210 7.29 -12.04 -15.47
CA PRO A 210 8.45 -12.77 -15.97
C PRO A 210 8.42 -12.96 -17.49
N GLU A 211 7.23 -12.96 -18.10
CA GLU A 211 7.07 -13.03 -19.56
C GLU A 211 7.35 -11.71 -20.28
N GLY A 212 7.60 -10.62 -19.53
CA GLY A 212 7.77 -9.28 -20.07
C GLY A 212 6.48 -8.68 -20.64
N ARG A 213 6.61 -7.50 -21.24
CA ARG A 213 5.49 -6.71 -21.81
C ARG A 213 5.78 -6.40 -23.28
N PRO A 214 5.40 -7.27 -24.24
CA PRO A 214 5.80 -7.13 -25.64
C PRO A 214 5.28 -5.84 -26.30
N ASN A 215 4.23 -5.24 -25.75
CA ASN A 215 3.58 -4.05 -26.30
C ASN A 215 3.72 -2.80 -25.41
N SER A 216 4.60 -2.82 -24.41
CA SER A 216 4.94 -1.63 -23.60
C SER A 216 6.28 -1.07 -24.08
N ARG A 217 6.24 0.04 -24.80
CA ARG A 217 7.41 0.67 -25.44
C ARG A 217 7.97 1.82 -24.62
N LYS A 218 7.13 2.47 -23.80
CA LYS A 218 7.58 3.54 -22.91
C LYS A 218 8.45 2.95 -21.79
N ASP A 219 9.54 3.64 -21.48
CA ASP A 219 10.38 3.31 -20.34
C ASP A 219 9.54 3.27 -19.04
N PRO A 220 9.68 2.23 -18.19
CA PRO A 220 8.89 2.10 -16.97
C PRO A 220 9.02 3.29 -16.02
N ASP A 221 10.24 3.84 -15.84
CA ASP A 221 10.47 4.99 -14.97
C ASP A 221 9.86 6.26 -15.55
N GLN A 222 9.95 6.45 -16.87
CA GLN A 222 9.29 7.55 -17.57
C GLN A 222 7.77 7.48 -17.40
N ARG A 223 7.14 6.32 -17.65
CA ARG A 223 5.70 6.11 -17.45
C ARG A 223 5.29 6.44 -16.02
N ARG A 224 6.06 5.94 -15.04
CA ARG A 224 5.82 6.18 -13.62
C ARG A 224 5.83 7.67 -13.29
N LYS A 225 6.88 8.39 -13.73
CA LYS A 225 7.04 9.84 -13.48
C LYS A 225 5.91 10.66 -14.08
N GLU A 226 5.49 10.35 -15.31
CA GLU A 226 4.35 11.03 -15.96
C GLU A 226 3.03 10.82 -15.20
N LEU A 227 2.78 9.62 -14.68
CA LEU A 227 1.58 9.32 -13.89
C LEU A 227 1.65 9.96 -12.50
N TYR A 228 2.81 9.90 -11.84
CA TYR A 228 3.00 10.52 -10.53
C TYR A 228 2.88 12.04 -10.61
N ALA A 229 3.39 12.69 -11.66
CA ALA A 229 3.28 14.14 -11.84
C ALA A 229 1.82 14.64 -11.79
N PHE A 230 0.85 13.83 -12.23
CA PHE A 230 -0.58 14.15 -12.13
C PHE A 230 -1.11 14.11 -10.69
N LEU A 231 -0.56 13.24 -9.83
CA LEU A 231 -0.99 13.04 -8.45
C LEU A 231 -0.11 13.75 -7.43
N ARG A 232 1.05 14.31 -7.82
CA ARG A 232 2.04 14.84 -6.88
C ARG A 232 1.45 15.84 -5.91
N GLU A 233 0.84 16.91 -6.42
CA GLU A 233 0.28 17.98 -5.58
C GLU A 233 -0.86 17.46 -4.68
N PRO A 234 -1.90 16.76 -5.20
CA PRO A 234 -2.93 16.16 -4.35
C PRO A 234 -2.39 15.18 -3.30
N LEU A 235 -1.35 14.40 -3.62
CA LEU A 235 -0.75 13.45 -2.67
C LEU A 235 0.02 14.17 -1.56
N VAL A 236 0.78 15.22 -1.89
CA VAL A 236 1.48 16.04 -0.89
C VAL A 236 0.46 16.75 0.01
N GLU A 237 -0.63 17.27 -0.56
CA GLU A 237 -1.71 17.92 0.17
C GLU A 237 -2.36 16.97 1.19
N ILE A 238 -2.82 15.78 0.78
CA ILE A 238 -3.40 14.83 1.74
C ILE A 238 -2.38 14.33 2.78
N CYS A 239 -1.09 14.28 2.41
CA CYS A 239 -0.01 13.92 3.34
C CYS A 239 0.21 14.99 4.40
N ARG A 240 -0.10 16.27 4.11
CA ARG A 240 -0.01 17.37 5.07
C ARG A 240 -1.28 17.45 5.92
N GLU A 241 -2.44 17.48 5.27
CA GLU A 241 -3.73 17.74 5.94
C GLU A 241 -4.23 16.55 6.77
N HIS A 242 -3.87 15.32 6.37
CA HIS A 242 -4.37 14.10 7.00
C HIS A 242 -3.24 13.20 7.53
N THR A 243 -2.15 13.83 7.99
CA THR A 243 -0.95 13.17 8.53
C THR A 243 -1.28 12.11 9.59
N GLU A 244 -2.17 12.43 10.54
CA GLU A 244 -2.53 11.51 11.62
C GLU A 244 -3.18 10.22 11.11
N HIS A 245 -4.13 10.31 10.18
CA HIS A 245 -4.78 9.14 9.57
C HIS A 245 -3.76 8.24 8.86
N LEU A 246 -2.80 8.83 8.16
CA LEU A 246 -1.75 8.09 7.44
C LEU A 246 -0.80 7.37 8.40
N ILE A 247 -0.28 8.07 9.40
CA ILE A 247 0.67 7.51 10.38
C ILE A 247 0.05 6.35 11.18
N ARG A 248 -1.27 6.40 11.42
CA ARG A 248 -2.03 5.33 12.10
C ARG A 248 -2.49 4.19 11.19
N SER A 249 -2.05 4.16 9.92
CA SER A 249 -2.37 3.10 8.97
C SER A 249 -1.12 2.41 8.47
N VAL A 250 -1.12 1.07 8.48
CA VAL A 250 -0.01 0.26 7.91
C VAL A 250 0.20 0.51 6.41
N HIS A 251 -0.85 0.97 5.72
CA HIS A 251 -0.80 1.33 4.31
C HIS A 251 -0.44 2.81 4.13
N GLY A 252 -1.11 3.69 4.89
CA GLY A 252 -0.91 5.13 4.83
C GLY A 252 0.52 5.55 5.20
N GLU A 253 1.11 4.93 6.23
CA GLU A 253 2.46 5.28 6.69
C GLU A 253 3.52 4.98 5.62
N CYS A 254 3.31 3.94 4.82
CA CYS A 254 4.19 3.63 3.70
C CYS A 254 4.08 4.68 2.59
N VAL A 255 2.87 5.16 2.30
CA VAL A 255 2.64 6.22 1.30
C VAL A 255 3.29 7.52 1.76
N LEU A 256 3.02 7.95 3.00
CA LEU A 256 3.62 9.17 3.57
C LEU A 256 5.15 9.12 3.58
N LEU A 257 5.74 7.98 3.98
CA LEU A 257 7.19 7.80 3.98
C LEU A 257 7.80 7.95 2.58
N GLU A 258 7.18 7.36 1.56
CA GLU A 258 7.71 7.43 0.19
C GLU A 258 7.42 8.77 -0.49
N VAL A 259 6.33 9.47 -0.14
CA VAL A 259 6.12 10.88 -0.54
C VAL A 259 7.22 11.76 0.06
N TYR A 260 7.43 11.68 1.37
CA TYR A 260 8.48 12.43 2.05
C TYR A 260 9.87 12.18 1.45
N ARG A 261 10.18 10.91 1.16
CA ARG A 261 11.42 10.53 0.49
C ARG A 261 11.55 11.14 -0.89
N TYR A 262 10.51 11.01 -1.72
CA TYR A 262 10.50 11.51 -3.09
C TYR A 262 10.75 13.02 -3.13
N GLU A 263 10.08 13.77 -2.24
CA GLU A 263 10.22 15.23 -2.14
C GLU A 263 11.63 15.64 -1.70
N ARG A 264 12.26 14.89 -0.78
CA ARG A 264 13.68 15.10 -0.41
C ARG A 264 14.62 14.83 -1.57
N GLU A 265 14.46 13.71 -2.27
CA GLU A 265 15.30 13.31 -3.40
C GLU A 265 15.13 14.27 -4.60
N SER A 266 13.95 14.88 -4.74
CA SER A 266 13.65 15.87 -5.79
C SER A 266 14.16 17.28 -5.46
N GLY A 267 14.55 17.55 -4.20
CA GLY A 267 15.05 18.86 -3.77
C GLY A 267 13.95 19.93 -3.55
N GLU A 268 12.70 19.50 -3.34
CA GLU A 268 11.55 20.38 -3.19
C GLU A 268 11.42 20.87 -1.74
N GLU A 269 12.28 21.81 -1.35
CA GLU A 269 12.46 22.22 0.06
C GLU A 269 11.14 22.67 0.73
N ASP A 270 10.32 23.48 0.07
CA ASP A 270 9.04 23.96 0.62
C ASP A 270 8.05 22.81 0.93
N SER A 271 7.98 21.84 0.04
CA SER A 271 7.15 20.65 0.20
C SER A 271 7.63 19.80 1.38
N VAL A 272 8.95 19.56 1.45
CA VAL A 272 9.57 18.85 2.57
C VAL A 272 9.29 19.56 3.90
N GLN A 273 9.44 20.88 3.97
CA GLN A 273 9.15 21.65 5.18
C GLN A 273 7.67 21.58 5.57
N GLY A 274 6.76 21.62 4.58
CA GLY A 274 5.32 21.44 4.80
C GLY A 274 4.99 20.08 5.42
N LEU A 275 5.61 19.00 4.93
CA LEU A 275 5.45 17.65 5.47
C LEU A 275 6.07 17.51 6.86
N VAL A 276 7.28 18.05 7.07
CA VAL A 276 7.94 18.07 8.39
C VAL A 276 7.07 18.75 9.43
N ARG A 277 6.53 19.93 9.10
CA ARG A 277 5.65 20.67 10.00
C ARG A 277 4.42 19.85 10.39
N ALA A 278 3.74 19.25 9.41
CA ALA A 278 2.55 18.46 9.66
C ALA A 278 2.82 17.22 10.54
N ILE A 279 3.92 16.49 10.27
CA ILE A 279 4.35 15.34 11.08
C ILE A 279 4.68 15.77 12.51
N VAL A 280 5.40 16.87 12.68
CA VAL A 280 5.77 17.39 14.00
C VAL A 280 4.54 17.88 14.78
N GLU A 281 3.62 18.58 14.13
CA GLU A 281 2.37 19.04 14.75
C GLU A 281 1.56 17.86 15.31
N VAL A 282 1.43 16.76 14.55
CA VAL A 282 0.80 15.51 15.02
C VAL A 282 1.60 14.87 16.15
N ALA A 283 2.94 14.87 16.08
CA ALA A 283 3.80 14.25 17.10
C ALA A 283 3.71 14.92 18.48
N VAL A 284 3.46 16.23 18.51
CA VAL A 284 3.38 17.04 19.76
C VAL A 284 1.96 17.46 20.10
N ALA A 285 0.96 16.92 19.39
CA ALA A 285 -0.44 17.18 19.71
C ALA A 285 -0.73 16.77 21.16
N PRO A 286 -1.52 17.57 21.90
CA PRO A 286 -1.91 17.20 23.26
C PRO A 286 -2.68 15.89 23.24
N PRO A 287 -2.55 15.05 24.28
CA PRO A 287 -3.31 13.81 24.35
C PRO A 287 -4.81 14.13 24.30
N PRO A 288 -5.62 13.30 23.62
CA PRO A 288 -7.06 13.49 23.62
C PRO A 288 -7.58 13.50 25.06
N GLN A 289 -8.50 14.42 25.33
CA GLN A 289 -9.16 14.49 26.64
C GLN A 289 -9.92 13.18 26.86
N ARG A 290 -9.56 12.42 27.89
CA ARG A 290 -10.35 11.25 28.29
C ARG A 290 -11.68 11.78 28.80
N VAL A 291 -12.76 11.46 28.09
CA VAL A 291 -14.09 11.56 28.67
C VAL A 291 -14.14 10.46 29.73
N GLU A 292 -14.26 10.83 31.00
CA GLU A 292 -14.47 9.89 32.09
C GLU A 292 -15.87 9.30 31.90
N GLU A 293 -15.97 8.17 31.21
CA GLU A 293 -17.18 7.36 31.22
C GLU A 293 -17.20 6.58 32.54
N GLU A 294 -18.21 6.84 33.37
CA GLU A 294 -18.48 6.06 34.57
C GLU A 294 -18.69 4.59 34.17
N GLU A 295 -17.69 3.74 34.44
CA GLU A 295 -17.78 2.30 34.25
C GLU A 295 -18.90 1.74 35.15
N GLN A 296 -20.10 1.56 34.60
CA GLN A 296 -21.10 0.68 35.20
C GLN A 296 -20.74 -0.75 34.84
N GLU A 297 -20.06 -1.43 35.77
CA GLU A 297 -19.85 -2.88 35.73
C GLU A 297 -21.20 -3.59 35.63
N GLN A 298 -21.53 -4.12 34.45
CA GLN A 298 -22.49 -5.20 34.31
C GLN A 298 -21.71 -6.49 34.08
N GLU A 299 -21.66 -7.31 35.14
CA GLU A 299 -21.28 -8.71 35.05
C GLU A 299 -22.30 -9.43 34.15
N GLU A 300 -21.87 -9.86 32.95
CA GLU A 300 -22.55 -10.93 32.23
C GLU A 300 -21.59 -12.10 32.01
N ASP A 301 -22.00 -13.23 32.59
CA ASP A 301 -21.41 -14.56 32.52
C ASP A 301 -21.10 -14.98 31.08
N SER A 302 -19.88 -15.48 30.84
CA SER A 302 -19.51 -16.09 29.56
C SER A 302 -19.27 -17.60 29.74
N GLU A 303 -20.26 -18.39 29.34
CA GLU A 303 -20.05 -19.78 28.95
C GLU A 303 -19.45 -19.84 27.54
N LYS A 304 -18.55 -20.81 27.36
CA LYS A 304 -17.69 -21.06 26.19
C LYS A 304 -18.49 -21.60 25.00
N GLU A 305 -18.07 -21.27 23.76
CA GLU A 305 -17.93 -22.24 22.66
C GLU A 305 -16.81 -21.84 21.68
N GLU A 306 -16.14 -22.86 21.13
CA GLU A 306 -15.02 -22.83 20.18
C GLU A 306 -15.48 -22.79 18.71
N ASP A 307 -14.55 -22.38 17.84
CA ASP A 307 -14.38 -22.66 16.40
C ASP A 307 -15.32 -22.04 15.34
N GLY A 308 -14.71 -21.32 14.37
CA GLY A 308 -15.32 -21.03 13.07
C GLY A 308 -14.73 -19.85 12.29
N GLU A 309 -13.96 -20.15 11.24
CA GLU A 309 -13.60 -19.20 10.17
C GLU A 309 -14.86 -18.65 9.46
N GLY A 310 -14.92 -17.33 9.24
CA GLY A 310 -15.80 -16.75 8.22
C GLY A 310 -16.41 -15.38 8.53
N GLY A 311 -16.15 -14.42 7.63
CA GLY A 311 -17.08 -13.32 7.31
C GLY A 311 -17.21 -12.18 8.33
N GLU A 312 -16.38 -11.15 8.19
CA GLU A 312 -16.71 -9.83 8.76
C GLU A 312 -17.78 -9.16 7.88
N GLY A 313 -19.03 -9.36 8.28
CA GLY A 313 -20.22 -8.69 7.76
C GLY A 313 -21.22 -8.54 8.89
N GLY A 314 -20.86 -7.73 9.90
CA GLY A 314 -21.70 -7.44 11.06
C GLY A 314 -21.83 -5.94 11.25
N ALA A 315 -22.97 -5.38 10.83
CA ALA A 315 -23.35 -4.01 11.13
C ALA A 315 -23.46 -3.82 12.65
N LYS A 316 -22.56 -3.02 13.24
CA LYS A 316 -22.70 -2.50 14.60
C LYS A 316 -23.38 -1.13 14.54
N LYS A 317 -24.63 -1.07 15.01
CA LYS A 317 -25.30 0.18 15.39
C LYS A 317 -24.52 0.86 16.51
N GLY A 318 -24.13 2.11 16.31
CA GLY A 318 -23.82 3.09 17.34
C GLY A 318 -22.81 2.65 18.40
N ASN A 319 -21.56 2.44 18.01
CA ASN A 319 -20.44 2.37 18.95
C ASN A 319 -19.63 3.65 18.77
N GLN A 320 -19.54 4.49 19.81
CA GLN A 320 -18.52 5.54 19.82
C GLN A 320 -17.15 4.84 19.70
N GLU A 321 -16.32 5.26 18.76
CA GLU A 321 -14.97 4.72 18.63
C GLU A 321 -14.24 4.94 19.97
N PRO A 322 -13.53 3.93 20.49
CA PRO A 322 -12.74 4.12 21.71
C PRO A 322 -11.79 5.31 21.52
N PRO A 323 -11.53 6.11 22.57
CA PRO A 323 -10.71 7.30 22.47
C PRO A 323 -9.36 6.97 21.83
N GLN A 324 -9.04 7.65 20.73
CA GLN A 324 -7.83 7.35 19.97
C GLN A 324 -6.60 7.52 20.86
N ALA A 325 -5.76 6.49 20.96
CA ALA A 325 -4.55 6.57 21.78
C ALA A 325 -3.63 7.69 21.26
N PRO A 326 -2.89 8.40 22.14
CA PRO A 326 -1.90 9.38 21.72
C PRO A 326 -0.90 8.79 20.71
N ILE A 327 -0.35 9.62 19.82
CA ILE A 327 0.55 9.20 18.74
C ILE A 327 1.76 8.40 19.25
N TYR A 328 2.32 8.79 20.39
CA TYR A 328 3.47 8.12 21.00
C TYR A 328 3.15 6.73 21.60
N GLU A 329 1.88 6.42 21.84
CA GLU A 329 1.40 5.11 22.31
C GLU A 329 0.92 4.19 21.19
N ASP A 330 0.62 4.75 20.01
CA ASP A 330 0.10 4.00 18.87
C ASP A 330 1.15 3.07 18.25
N SER A 331 0.76 1.81 18.03
CA SER A 331 1.66 0.75 17.56
C SER A 331 2.15 0.93 16.12
N LYS A 332 1.38 1.61 15.27
CA LYS A 332 1.72 1.88 13.88
C LYS A 332 2.49 3.19 13.79
N ALA A 333 2.04 4.21 14.52
CA ALA A 333 2.70 5.52 14.53
C ALA A 333 4.15 5.45 15.01
N HIS A 334 4.42 4.74 16.11
CA HIS A 334 5.79 4.53 16.59
C HIS A 334 6.70 3.92 15.50
N ARG A 335 6.21 2.94 14.72
CA ARG A 335 6.98 2.32 13.64
C ARG A 335 7.26 3.30 12.51
N PHE A 336 6.29 4.15 12.17
CA PHE A 336 6.50 5.23 11.21
C PHE A 336 7.67 6.14 11.64
N PHE A 337 7.67 6.62 12.88
CA PHE A 337 8.76 7.47 13.39
C PHE A 337 10.12 6.78 13.35
N GLN A 338 10.19 5.50 13.73
CA GLN A 338 11.45 4.74 13.61
C GLN A 338 11.93 4.67 12.15
N ARG A 339 11.04 4.41 11.20
CA ARG A 339 11.37 4.26 9.77
C ARG A 339 11.80 5.58 9.14
N ILE A 340 11.09 6.67 9.40
CA ILE A 340 11.40 7.98 8.83
C ILE A 340 12.68 8.59 9.44
N LEU A 341 12.95 8.34 10.73
CA LEU A 341 14.21 8.73 11.36
C LEU A 341 15.38 7.87 10.87
N ALA A 342 15.15 6.56 10.61
CA ALA A 342 16.16 5.70 9.99
C ALA A 342 16.50 6.17 8.56
N LEU A 343 15.51 6.64 7.80
CA LEU A 343 15.69 7.26 6.49
C LEU A 343 16.61 8.48 6.59
N GLU A 344 16.35 9.42 7.49
CA GLU A 344 17.22 10.60 7.67
C GLU A 344 18.59 10.29 8.29
N ALA A 345 18.70 9.19 9.03
CA ALA A 345 19.98 8.68 9.52
C ALA A 345 20.84 8.03 8.42
N GLY A 346 20.33 7.93 7.17
CA GLY A 346 21.02 7.25 6.08
C GLY A 346 21.11 5.74 6.26
N LYS A 347 20.30 5.16 7.16
CA LYS A 347 20.24 3.70 7.34
C LYS A 347 19.45 3.12 6.18
N GLN A 348 20.05 2.21 5.42
CA GLN A 348 19.28 1.39 4.49
C GLN A 348 18.35 0.49 5.33
N GLU A 349 17.06 0.45 4.99
CA GLU A 349 16.16 -0.52 5.61
C GLU A 349 16.65 -1.94 5.28
N GLU A 350 16.95 -2.75 6.29
CA GLU A 350 17.38 -4.14 6.14
C GLU A 350 16.23 -4.98 5.55
N GLY A 351 16.18 -5.07 4.22
CA GLY A 351 15.41 -6.07 3.50
C GLY A 351 16.24 -7.34 3.37
N LYS A 352 15.77 -8.47 3.92
CA LYS A 352 16.23 -9.80 3.50
C LYS A 352 15.79 -10.01 2.04
N SER A 353 16.59 -9.60 1.07
CA SER A 353 16.44 -10.02 -0.32
C SER A 353 17.77 -10.61 -0.82
N GLY A 354 17.78 -11.94 -0.96
CA GLY A 354 18.75 -12.62 -1.80
C GLY A 354 18.42 -12.32 -3.26
N GLY A 355 19.16 -11.40 -3.86
CA GLY A 355 19.08 -11.06 -5.28
C GLY A 355 20.40 -10.42 -5.73
N ALA A 356 20.95 -10.91 -6.84
CA ALA A 356 22.26 -10.55 -7.38
C ALA A 356 22.42 -9.04 -7.69
N PRO A 357 23.66 -8.51 -7.71
CA PRO A 357 23.91 -7.07 -7.84
C PRO A 357 23.69 -6.60 -9.28
N GLY A 358 22.54 -5.98 -9.55
CA GLY A 358 22.23 -5.29 -10.81
C GLY A 358 22.15 -3.78 -10.59
N GLN A 359 23.13 -3.06 -11.13
CA GLN A 359 23.20 -1.60 -11.35
C GLN A 359 22.49 -0.70 -10.32
N GLN A 360 23.25 -0.34 -9.28
CA GLN A 360 23.00 0.84 -8.46
C GLN A 360 23.08 2.11 -9.33
N GLY A 361 21.94 2.73 -9.58
CA GLY A 361 21.87 4.15 -9.94
C GLY A 361 22.31 4.97 -8.73
N GLY A 362 23.59 5.36 -8.73
CA GLY A 362 24.21 6.11 -7.66
C GLY A 362 23.71 7.54 -7.58
N GLY A 363 22.71 7.77 -6.72
CA GLY A 363 22.56 9.03 -6.00
C GLY A 363 23.08 8.82 -4.57
N LYS A 364 24.34 9.17 -4.30
CA LYS A 364 24.78 9.34 -2.91
C LYS A 364 24.03 10.55 -2.36
N GLU A 365 23.08 10.33 -1.46
CA GLU A 365 22.53 11.42 -0.63
C GLU A 365 23.71 12.18 -0.01
N PRO A 366 23.74 13.52 -0.09
CA PRO A 366 24.73 14.28 0.63
C PRO A 366 24.50 14.04 2.15
N PRO A 367 25.55 13.69 2.91
CA PRO A 367 25.43 13.62 4.35
C PRO A 367 25.23 15.05 4.87
N GLY A 368 24.12 15.35 5.55
CA GLY A 368 24.11 16.56 6.40
C GLY A 368 22.78 17.16 6.84
N LYS A 369 21.63 16.93 6.17
CA LYS A 369 20.36 17.55 6.59
C LYS A 369 19.32 16.49 6.99
N ALA A 370 18.95 16.50 8.27
CA ALA A 370 17.84 15.73 8.84
C ALA A 370 16.73 16.69 9.32
N PRO A 371 16.03 17.39 8.39
CA PRO A 371 15.05 18.42 8.74
C PRO A 371 13.92 17.92 9.64
N LEU A 372 13.46 16.66 9.47
CA LEU A 372 12.42 16.11 10.33
C LEU A 372 12.96 15.84 11.74
N ALA A 373 14.10 15.18 11.85
CA ALA A 373 14.73 14.88 13.14
C ALA A 373 15.06 16.17 13.89
N GLU A 374 15.61 17.18 13.21
CA GLU A 374 15.92 18.48 13.81
C GLU A 374 14.65 19.13 14.38
N ALA A 375 13.61 19.27 13.56
CA ALA A 375 12.36 19.90 13.96
C ALA A 375 11.62 19.11 15.05
N LEU A 376 11.64 17.77 14.97
CA LEU A 376 11.03 16.90 15.96
C LEU A 376 11.77 16.97 17.30
N ALA A 377 13.11 16.97 17.28
CA ALA A 377 13.91 17.09 18.49
C ALA A 377 13.68 18.44 19.18
N GLU A 378 13.67 19.55 18.43
CA GLU A 378 13.32 20.87 18.95
C GLU A 378 11.92 20.89 19.52
N ALA A 379 10.92 20.41 18.77
CA ALA A 379 9.54 20.44 19.22
C ALA A 379 9.29 19.61 20.47
N LEU A 380 9.91 18.43 20.59
CA LEU A 380 9.75 17.57 21.77
C LEU A 380 10.44 18.16 23.01
N SER A 381 11.63 18.73 22.85
CA SER A 381 12.51 19.11 23.98
C SER A 381 12.41 20.57 24.40
N VAL A 382 11.88 21.46 23.56
CA VAL A 382 11.80 22.91 23.82
C VAL A 382 10.38 23.38 24.09
N ARG A 383 9.39 22.88 23.34
CA ARG A 383 7.99 23.31 23.53
C ARG A 383 7.46 22.83 24.88
N ASP A 384 6.64 23.66 25.53
CA ASP A 384 6.00 23.39 26.81
C ASP A 384 6.96 22.81 27.87
N GLU A 385 8.18 23.35 27.92
CA GLU A 385 9.26 22.94 28.84
C GLU A 385 9.63 21.44 28.75
N GLY A 386 9.36 20.80 27.61
CA GLY A 386 9.64 19.39 27.36
C GLY A 386 8.53 18.44 27.81
N ALA A 387 7.30 18.92 28.06
CA ALA A 387 6.15 18.09 28.40
C ALA A 387 5.86 17.03 27.32
N ALA A 388 5.98 17.39 26.04
CA ALA A 388 5.82 16.45 24.94
C ALA A 388 6.89 15.34 25.00
N LEU A 389 8.17 15.67 25.18
CA LEU A 389 9.22 14.67 25.38
C LEU A 389 8.92 13.76 26.57
N GLN A 390 8.45 14.31 27.70
CA GLN A 390 8.06 13.54 28.87
C GLN A 390 6.98 12.50 28.56
N ASN A 391 5.96 12.87 27.78
CA ASN A 391 4.91 11.95 27.34
C ASN A 391 5.48 10.81 26.47
N TRP A 392 6.35 11.15 25.51
CA TRP A 392 6.97 10.18 24.63
C TRP A 392 7.84 9.18 25.40
N VAL A 393 8.75 9.66 26.25
CA VAL A 393 9.61 8.77 27.05
C VAL A 393 8.86 8.08 28.18
N GLY A 394 7.68 8.58 28.55
CA GLY A 394 6.78 8.00 29.54
C GLY A 394 6.16 6.66 29.12
N CYS A 395 6.28 6.26 27.85
CA CYS A 395 5.83 4.95 27.38
C CYS A 395 6.93 4.20 26.61
N ASN A 396 6.85 2.86 26.60
CA ASN A 396 7.87 2.01 25.96
C ASN A 396 8.02 2.29 24.45
N ARG A 397 6.92 2.54 23.74
CA ARG A 397 6.94 2.82 22.29
C ARG A 397 7.57 4.18 22.01
N GLY A 398 7.09 5.24 22.65
CA GLY A 398 7.67 6.57 22.48
C GLY A 398 9.16 6.61 22.84
N ALA A 399 9.60 5.90 23.88
CA ALA A 399 11.02 5.78 24.23
C ALA A 399 11.89 5.19 23.09
N PHE A 400 11.40 4.18 22.34
CA PHE A 400 12.11 3.65 21.17
C PHE A 400 12.19 4.64 20.00
N ALA A 401 11.14 5.44 19.79
CA ALA A 401 11.18 6.48 18.77
C ALA A 401 12.16 7.61 19.15
N VAL A 402 12.15 8.03 20.42
CA VAL A 402 13.13 9.03 20.92
C VAL A 402 14.55 8.47 20.88
N ALA A 403 14.77 7.19 21.17
CA ALA A 403 16.07 6.54 21.02
C ALA A 403 16.57 6.61 19.56
N SER A 404 15.65 6.39 18.61
CA SER A 404 15.94 6.51 17.17
C SER A 404 16.29 7.94 16.78
N LEU A 405 15.58 8.93 17.35
CA LEU A 405 15.80 10.36 17.13
C LEU A 405 17.18 10.81 17.60
N VAL A 406 17.56 10.46 18.84
CA VAL A 406 18.90 10.75 19.40
C VAL A 406 20.02 10.17 18.53
N GLY A 407 19.77 9.01 17.93
CA GLY A 407 20.70 8.29 17.07
C GLY A 407 20.88 8.89 15.67
N VAL A 408 20.11 9.92 15.28
CA VAL A 408 20.23 10.55 13.95
C VAL A 408 21.52 11.39 13.88
N PRO A 409 22.48 11.08 12.98
CA PRO A 409 23.73 11.82 12.88
C PRO A 409 23.57 13.27 12.37
N GLY A 410 22.47 13.54 11.66
CA GLY A 410 22.17 14.84 11.06
C GLY A 410 21.66 15.91 12.03
N LEU A 411 21.48 15.60 13.32
CA LEU A 411 21.09 16.58 14.33
C LEU A 411 22.20 17.61 14.58
N SER A 412 21.83 18.89 14.69
CA SER A 412 22.78 19.92 15.08
C SER A 412 23.28 19.71 16.51
N ARG A 413 24.51 20.17 16.79
CA ARG A 413 25.12 20.03 18.12
C ARG A 413 24.26 20.66 19.23
N PRO A 414 23.70 21.87 19.08
CA PRO A 414 22.83 22.47 20.10
C PRO A 414 21.59 21.63 20.38
N VAL A 415 20.87 21.22 19.33
CA VAL A 415 19.63 20.43 19.44
C VAL A 415 19.91 19.08 20.09
N LYS A 416 20.96 18.38 19.64
CA LYS A 416 21.37 17.10 20.22
C LYS A 416 21.72 17.23 21.70
N LYS A 417 22.49 18.26 22.08
CA LYS A 417 22.86 18.51 23.47
C LYS A 417 21.63 18.78 24.34
N HIS A 418 20.73 19.65 23.88
CA HIS A 418 19.51 20.00 24.63
C HIS A 418 18.60 18.77 24.82
N LEU A 419 18.39 18.00 23.76
CA LEU A 419 17.63 16.74 23.81
C LEU A 419 18.25 15.75 24.82
N GLN A 420 19.57 15.55 24.76
CA GLN A 420 20.27 14.66 25.69
C GLN A 420 20.16 15.13 27.15
N VAL A 421 20.33 16.43 27.41
CA VAL A 421 20.16 17.00 28.77
C VAL A 421 18.75 16.73 29.27
N LYS A 422 17.72 17.01 28.46
CA LYS A 422 16.34 16.81 28.88
C LYS A 422 15.99 15.34 29.13
N VAL A 423 16.52 14.43 28.31
CA VAL A 423 16.37 12.98 28.54
C VAL A 423 17.05 12.56 29.85
N GLN A 424 18.22 13.12 30.18
CA GLN A 424 18.90 12.83 31.45
C GLN A 424 18.12 13.35 32.67
N GLU A 425 17.51 14.54 32.57
CA GLU A 425 16.61 15.06 33.62
C GLU A 425 15.42 14.13 33.87
N LEU A 426 14.85 13.57 32.80
CA LEU A 426 13.69 12.68 32.85
C LEU A 426 14.03 11.23 33.18
N LYS A 427 15.32 10.84 33.24
CA LYS A 427 15.75 9.44 33.41
C LYS A 427 15.12 8.73 34.60
N GLY A 428 14.86 9.46 35.69
CA GLY A 428 14.22 8.95 36.91
C GLY A 428 12.73 8.68 36.77
N SER A 429 12.03 9.39 35.88
CA SER A 429 10.58 9.26 35.67
C SER A 429 10.20 8.30 34.54
N ILE A 430 11.17 7.84 33.73
CA ILE A 430 10.92 6.90 32.63
C ILE A 430 10.63 5.49 33.19
N PRO A 431 9.48 4.86 32.87
CA PRO A 431 9.16 3.51 33.32
C PRO A 431 10.16 2.48 32.82
N ASP A 432 10.45 1.48 33.66
CA ASP A 432 11.38 0.42 33.30
C ASP A 432 10.85 -0.42 32.13
N SER A 433 11.61 -0.46 31.05
CA SER A 433 11.17 -1.03 29.77
C SER A 433 12.35 -1.17 28.80
N ARG A 434 12.19 -2.03 27.78
CA ARG A 434 13.20 -2.15 26.71
C ARG A 434 13.42 -0.83 25.95
N GLY A 435 12.36 -0.02 25.82
CA GLY A 435 12.45 1.32 25.23
C GLY A 435 13.34 2.26 26.05
N LYS A 436 13.21 2.22 27.39
CA LYS A 436 14.12 2.94 28.30
C LYS A 436 15.56 2.49 28.12
N GLU A 437 15.82 1.19 28.11
CA GLU A 437 17.17 0.64 27.91
C GLU A 437 17.79 1.14 26.60
N ALA A 438 17.04 1.06 25.50
CA ALA A 438 17.49 1.52 24.19
C ALA A 438 17.77 3.04 24.17
N LEU A 439 16.90 3.84 24.79
CA LEU A 439 17.10 5.29 24.90
C LEU A 439 18.34 5.64 25.73
N LEU A 440 18.55 4.97 26.86
CA LEU A 440 19.72 5.19 27.70
C LEU A 440 21.03 4.74 27.03
N GLN A 441 20.99 3.71 26.19
CA GLN A 441 22.13 3.33 25.35
C GLN A 441 22.41 4.36 24.25
N ALA A 442 21.38 5.00 23.68
CA ALA A 442 21.54 5.96 22.60
C ALA A 442 22.14 7.31 23.03
N ILE A 443 22.01 7.68 24.31
CA ILE A 443 22.52 8.95 24.87
C ILE A 443 23.93 8.85 25.46
N VAL A 444 24.49 7.64 25.60
CA VAL A 444 25.89 7.38 26.01
C VAL A 444 26.78 7.47 24.79
#